data_AF-A0A634T8Q6-F1
#
_entry.id   AF-A0A634T8Q6-F1
#
_cell.length_a   1.000
_cell.length_b   1.000
_cell.length_c   1.000
_cell.angle_alpha   90.00
_cell.angle_beta   90.00
_cell.angle_gamma   90.00
#
_symmetry.space_group_name_H-M   'P 1'
#
loop_
_entity.id
_entity.type
_entity.pdbx_description
1 polymer ?
#
loop_
_entity_poly.entity_id
_entity_poly.type
_entity_poly.pdbx_seq_one_letter_code
_entity_poly.pdbx_strand_id
1 'polypeptide(L)'
;DRASGIPFIPLRDVAGWEHDLHAAMNNIQDEIDLVGESAASIDAYAATDPAECFAVLSEYFFSAPELFAPRFPALWQRFCQFYRQDPSQRLRVSAAEGDYGEESEH
;
A
#
# COMPACT_ATOMS: atom_id res chain seq x y z
N ASP A 1 -16.51 -19.90 3.42
CA ASP A 1 -16.49 -18.64 2.67
C ASP A 1 -15.14 -18.00 2.95
N ARG A 2 -14.25 -17.94 1.96
CA ARG A 2 -12.93 -17.29 2.11
C ARG A 2 -13.02 -15.95 1.39
N ALA A 3 -12.60 -14.88 2.04
CA ALA A 3 -12.54 -13.57 1.40
C ALA A 3 -11.58 -13.63 0.20
N SER A 4 -11.92 -12.96 -0.90
CA SER A 4 -11.15 -13.02 -2.15
C SER A 4 -10.04 -11.96 -2.25
N GLY A 5 -9.92 -11.06 -1.28
CA GLY A 5 -9.04 -9.88 -1.37
C GLY A 5 -9.51 -8.81 -2.35
N ILE A 6 -10.73 -8.96 -2.90
CA ILE A 6 -11.33 -8.03 -3.86
C ILE A 6 -12.45 -7.28 -3.14
N PRO A 7 -12.31 -5.97 -2.93
CA PRO A 7 -13.38 -5.19 -2.34
C PRO A 7 -14.52 -4.95 -3.32
N PHE A 8 -15.60 -4.33 -2.87
CA PHE A 8 -16.77 -4.06 -3.72
C PHE A 8 -16.46 -3.00 -4.80
N ILE A 9 -16.01 -3.47 -5.97
CA ILE A 9 -15.62 -2.66 -7.14
C ILE A 9 -16.43 -3.05 -8.39
N PRO A 10 -16.47 -2.20 -9.43
CA PRO A 10 -17.13 -2.55 -10.68
C PRO A 10 -16.54 -3.82 -11.31
N LEU A 11 -17.38 -4.71 -11.85
CA LEU A 11 -16.96 -6.00 -12.42
C LEU A 11 -15.85 -5.90 -13.47
N ARG A 12 -15.85 -4.82 -14.26
CA ARG A 12 -14.81 -4.54 -15.27
C ARG A 12 -13.41 -4.34 -14.67
N ASP A 13 -13.33 -3.92 -13.41
CA ASP A 13 -12.09 -3.56 -12.73
C ASP A 13 -11.52 -4.76 -11.92
N VAL A 14 -12.33 -5.81 -11.71
CA VAL A 14 -11.98 -7.01 -10.92
C VAL A 14 -10.75 -7.72 -11.48
N ALA A 15 -10.72 -8.01 -12.77
CA ALA A 15 -9.57 -8.72 -13.37
C ALA A 15 -8.26 -7.95 -13.24
N GLY A 16 -8.32 -6.61 -13.37
CA GLY A 16 -7.15 -5.76 -13.17
C GLY A 16 -6.72 -5.71 -11.70
N TRP A 17 -7.67 -5.69 -10.78
CA TRP A 17 -7.41 -5.76 -9.35
C TRP A 17 -6.72 -7.07 -8.95
N GLU A 18 -7.28 -8.21 -9.35
CA GLU A 18 -6.70 -9.52 -9.08
C GLU A 18 -5.29 -9.66 -9.66
N HIS A 19 -5.08 -9.17 -10.88
CA HIS A 19 -3.77 -9.19 -11.51
C HIS A 19 -2.72 -8.41 -10.70
N ASP A 20 -3.03 -7.15 -10.35
CA ASP A 20 -2.10 -6.29 -9.62
C ASP A 20 -1.88 -6.78 -8.17
N LEU A 21 -2.91 -7.36 -7.54
CA LEU A 21 -2.82 -7.95 -6.20
C LEU A 21 -1.91 -9.17 -6.20
N HIS A 22 -2.10 -10.11 -7.13
CA HIS A 22 -1.23 -11.29 -7.25
C HIS A 22 0.21 -10.91 -7.62
N ALA A 23 0.39 -9.88 -8.46
CA ALA A 23 1.73 -9.37 -8.78
C ALA A 23 2.43 -8.81 -7.53
N ALA A 24 1.70 -8.09 -6.66
CA ALA A 24 2.22 -7.61 -5.39
C ALA A 24 2.59 -8.76 -4.44
N MET A 25 1.73 -9.77 -4.31
CA MET A 25 2.00 -10.97 -3.50
C MET A 25 3.28 -11.68 -3.94
N ASN A 26 3.45 -11.92 -5.25
CA ASN A 26 4.65 -12.54 -5.78
C ASN A 26 5.91 -11.71 -5.48
N ASN A 27 5.82 -10.39 -5.63
CA ASN A 27 6.96 -9.51 -5.34
C ASN A 27 7.32 -9.47 -3.85
N ILE A 28 6.33 -9.59 -2.96
CA ILE A 28 6.57 -9.72 -1.51
C ILE A 28 7.23 -11.06 -1.23
N GLN A 29 6.77 -12.15 -1.84
CA GLN A 29 7.39 -13.48 -1.69
C GLN A 29 8.84 -13.49 -2.19
N ASP A 30 9.12 -12.90 -3.37
CA ASP A 30 10.47 -12.81 -3.92
C ASP A 30 11.42 -12.05 -2.98
N GLU A 31 10.93 -11.01 -2.30
CA GLU A 31 11.71 -10.28 -1.29
C GLU A 31 11.97 -11.14 -0.05
N ILE A 32 10.96 -11.83 0.48
CA ILE A 32 11.10 -12.74 1.62
C ILE A 32 12.13 -13.82 1.31
N ASP A 33 12.09 -14.40 0.11
CA ASP A 33 13.03 -15.44 -0.31
C ASP A 33 14.47 -14.91 -0.41
N LEU A 34 14.64 -13.62 -0.71
CA LEU A 34 15.95 -12.98 -0.86
C LEU A 34 16.56 -12.53 0.47
N VAL A 35 15.77 -11.89 1.35
CA VAL A 35 16.28 -11.23 2.57
C VAL A 35 15.79 -11.86 3.87
N GLY A 36 14.82 -12.77 3.81
CA GLY A 36 14.15 -13.39 4.95
C GLY A 36 12.99 -12.54 5.49
N GLU A 37 12.03 -13.20 6.16
CA GLU A 37 10.79 -12.58 6.66
C GLU A 37 11.03 -11.36 7.56
N SER A 38 12.01 -11.41 8.46
CA SER A 38 12.28 -10.32 9.41
C SER A 38 12.90 -9.08 8.79
N ALA A 39 13.41 -9.17 7.56
CA ALA A 39 14.04 -8.07 6.83
C ALA A 39 13.21 -7.59 5.64
N ALA A 40 12.08 -8.23 5.36
CA ALA A 40 11.15 -7.82 4.31
C ALA A 40 10.53 -6.45 4.63
N SER A 41 10.23 -5.68 3.59
CA SER A 41 9.69 -4.32 3.73
C SER A 41 8.19 -4.30 4.03
N ILE A 42 7.48 -5.32 3.57
CA ILE A 42 6.06 -5.57 3.84
C ILE A 42 5.97 -6.82 4.70
N ASP A 43 5.03 -6.84 5.65
CA ASP A 43 4.76 -8.01 6.47
C ASP A 43 4.57 -9.26 5.61
N ALA A 44 5.32 -10.32 5.92
CA ALA A 44 5.32 -11.57 5.18
C ALA A 44 3.94 -12.23 5.10
N TYR A 45 3.06 -11.92 6.06
CA TYR A 45 1.68 -12.39 6.07
C TYR A 45 0.91 -11.98 4.81
N ALA A 46 1.27 -10.86 4.17
CA ALA A 46 0.66 -10.39 2.92
C ALA A 46 0.89 -11.34 1.72
N ALA A 47 1.89 -12.22 1.77
CA ALA A 47 2.13 -13.21 0.71
C ALA A 47 1.28 -14.49 0.87
N THR A 48 0.57 -14.65 2.00
CA THR A 48 -0.13 -15.90 2.36
C THR A 48 -1.35 -16.18 1.48
N ASP A 49 -2.24 -15.20 1.35
CA ASP A 49 -3.41 -15.28 0.49
C ASP A 49 -3.91 -13.87 0.10
N PRO A 50 -4.76 -13.74 -0.94
CA PRO A 50 -5.20 -12.44 -1.43
C PRO A 50 -5.96 -11.59 -0.41
N ALA A 51 -6.71 -12.20 0.52
CA ALA A 51 -7.43 -11.45 1.54
C ALA A 51 -6.47 -10.82 2.54
N GLU A 52 -5.46 -11.58 2.95
CA GLU A 52 -4.41 -11.06 3.85
C GLU A 52 -3.54 -10.02 3.15
N CYS A 53 -3.23 -10.22 1.87
CA CYS A 53 -2.55 -9.20 1.06
C CYS A 53 -3.32 -7.88 1.07
N PHE A 54 -4.64 -7.94 0.81
CA PHE A 54 -5.49 -6.75 0.84
C PHE A 54 -5.53 -6.11 2.23
N ALA A 55 -5.69 -6.91 3.30
CA ALA A 55 -5.78 -6.40 4.66
C ALA A 55 -4.48 -5.71 5.10
N VAL A 56 -3.33 -6.36 4.91
CA VAL A 56 -2.02 -5.80 5.23
C VAL A 56 -1.75 -4.54 4.41
N LEU A 57 -1.93 -4.58 3.07
CA LEU A 57 -1.71 -3.39 2.25
C LEU A 57 -2.67 -2.25 2.58
N SER A 58 -3.87 -2.55 3.10
CA SER A 58 -4.79 -1.53 3.62
C SER A 58 -4.25 -0.88 4.90
N GLU A 59 -3.60 -1.63 5.78
CA GLU A 59 -2.91 -1.06 6.94
C GLU A 59 -1.81 -0.09 6.49
N TYR A 60 -0.89 -0.56 5.61
CA TYR A 60 0.19 0.27 5.06
C TYR A 60 -0.34 1.50 4.30
N PHE A 61 -1.47 1.38 3.62
CA PHE A 61 -2.12 2.50 2.94
C PHE A 61 -2.42 3.67 3.90
N PHE A 62 -2.84 3.37 5.13
CA PHE A 62 -3.17 4.39 6.12
C PHE A 62 -2.03 4.74 7.09
N SER A 63 -1.15 3.79 7.42
CA SER A 63 -0.11 3.97 8.44
C SER A 63 1.26 4.35 7.87
N ALA A 64 1.64 3.80 6.72
CA ALA A 64 2.97 3.95 6.10
C ALA A 64 2.89 4.01 4.56
N PRO A 65 2.16 4.98 3.99
CA PRO A 65 1.95 5.06 2.53
C PRO A 65 3.26 5.24 1.74
N GLU A 66 4.32 5.73 2.36
CA GLU A 66 5.68 5.83 1.80
C GLU A 66 6.34 4.48 1.50
N LEU A 67 5.93 3.39 2.17
CA LEU A 67 6.41 2.04 1.87
C LEU A 67 5.58 1.38 0.77
N PHE A 68 4.31 1.74 0.64
CA PHE A 68 3.38 1.15 -0.32
C PHE A 68 3.39 1.84 -1.69
N ALA A 69 3.19 3.16 -1.72
CA ALA A 69 3.00 3.93 -2.95
C ALA A 69 4.14 3.80 -3.99
N PRO A 70 5.44 3.91 -3.61
CA PRO A 70 6.53 3.77 -4.58
C PRO A 70 6.75 2.31 -5.00
N ARG A 71 6.41 1.34 -4.15
CA ARG A 71 6.66 -0.08 -4.39
C ARG A 71 5.64 -0.69 -5.34
N PHE A 72 4.35 -0.37 -5.17
CA PHE A 72 3.26 -0.93 -5.96
C PHE A 72 2.38 0.17 -6.58
N PRO A 73 2.91 0.98 -7.51
CA PRO A 73 2.23 2.18 -7.99
C PRO A 73 0.88 1.90 -8.66
N ALA A 74 0.75 0.80 -9.42
CA ALA A 74 -0.51 0.42 -10.05
C ALA A 74 -1.59 0.05 -9.01
N LEU A 75 -1.22 -0.76 -8.03
CA LEU A 75 -2.13 -1.20 -6.96
C LEU A 75 -2.49 -0.03 -6.03
N TRP A 76 -1.52 0.84 -5.71
CA TRP A 76 -1.75 2.08 -4.96
C TRP A 76 -2.85 2.94 -5.61
N GLN A 77 -2.81 3.14 -6.93
CA GLN A 77 -3.84 3.92 -7.63
C GLN A 77 -5.23 3.28 -7.50
N ARG A 78 -5.33 1.95 -7.49
CA ARG A 78 -6.61 1.26 -7.25
C ARG A 78 -7.09 1.45 -5.82
N PHE A 79 -6.19 1.41 -4.84
CA PHE A 79 -6.53 1.69 -3.44
C PHE A 79 -7.01 3.14 -3.26
N CYS A 80 -6.37 4.11 -3.90
CA CYS A 80 -6.84 5.51 -3.90
C CYS A 80 -8.24 5.64 -4.48
N GLN A 81 -8.52 4.97 -5.61
CA GLN A 81 -9.84 4.98 -6.24
C GLN A 81 -10.89 4.29 -5.37
N PHE A 82 -10.54 3.17 -4.75
CA PHE A 82 -11.42 2.40 -3.88
C PHE A 82 -11.76 3.15 -2.58
N TYR A 83 -10.75 3.61 -1.84
CA TYR A 83 -10.93 4.35 -0.58
C TYR A 83 -11.34 5.82 -0.79
N ARG A 84 -11.22 6.34 -2.01
CA ARG A 84 -11.43 7.75 -2.37
C ARG A 84 -10.59 8.72 -1.51
N GLN A 85 -9.38 8.29 -1.17
CA GLN A 85 -8.43 9.02 -0.35
C GLN A 85 -7.04 8.91 -0.99
N ASP A 86 -6.19 9.91 -0.78
CA ASP A 86 -4.76 9.85 -1.10
C ASP A 86 -3.96 10.24 0.16
N PRO A 87 -3.63 9.28 1.04
CA PRO A 87 -2.87 9.52 2.27
C PRO A 87 -1.47 10.09 2.01
N SER A 88 -0.88 9.84 0.83
CA SER A 88 0.46 10.36 0.49
C SER A 88 0.49 11.89 0.40
N GLN A 89 -0.65 12.54 0.10
CA GLN A 89 -0.75 14.00 0.11
C GLN A 89 -0.66 14.58 1.52
N ARG A 90 -1.11 13.85 2.56
CA ARG A 90 -1.03 14.32 3.95
C ARG A 90 0.43 14.45 4.40
N LEU A 91 1.27 13.49 4.03
CA LEU A 91 2.72 13.54 4.30
C LEU A 91 3.39 14.74 3.63
N ARG A 92 3.00 15.09 2.40
CA ARG A 92 3.54 16.26 1.69
C ARG A 92 3.18 17.57 2.38
N VAL A 93 1.95 17.69 2.89
CA VAL A 93 1.51 18.88 3.64
C VAL A 93 2.26 18.99 4.98
N SER A 94 2.41 17.88 5.73
CA SER A 94 3.16 17.89 6.99
C SER A 94 4.64 18.21 6.83
N ALA A 95 5.27 17.80 5.72
CA ALA A 95 6.66 18.15 5.42
C ALA A 95 6.84 19.63 5.00
N ALA A 96 5.82 20.23 4.35
CA ALA A 96 5.88 21.63 3.90
C ALA A 96 5.60 22.64 5.03
N GLU A 97 4.80 22.28 6.03
CA GLU A 97 4.47 23.14 7.18
C GLU A 97 5.59 23.18 8.24
N GLY A 98 6.54 22.24 8.20
CA GLY A 98 7.68 22.19 9.15
C GLY A 98 8.85 23.13 8.81
N ASP A 99 8.83 23.79 7.66
CA ASP A 99 9.92 24.64 7.15
C ASP A 99 9.69 26.15 7.40
N TYR A 100 8.48 26.56 7.81
CA TYR A 100 8.09 27.97 7.95
C TYR A 100 8.14 28.52 9.39
N GLY A 101 8.93 27.92 10.28
CA GLY A 101 8.82 28.15 11.74
C GLY A 101 10.10 28.51 12.49
N GLU A 102 11.08 29.20 11.89
CA GLU A 102 12.30 29.60 12.64
C GLU A 102 12.95 30.91 12.14
N GLU A 103 12.17 31.96 11.87
CA GLU A 103 12.73 33.32 11.68
C GLU A 103 11.82 34.38 12.32
N SER A 104 11.93 34.61 13.63
CA SER A 104 11.50 35.85 14.28
C SER A 104 12.11 35.99 15.67
N GLU A 105 13.39 36.35 15.73
CA GLU A 105 13.95 37.04 16.90
C GLU A 105 14.99 38.07 16.39
N HIS A 106 14.58 39.34 16.31
CA HIS A 106 15.42 40.54 16.24
C HIS A 106 14.69 41.67 16.97
#